data_AF-Q0D575-F1
#
_entry.id   AF-Q0D575-F1
#
_cell.length_a   1.000
_cell.length_b   1.000
_cell.length_c   1.000
_cell.angle_alpha   90.00
_cell.angle_beta   90.00
_cell.angle_gamma   90.00
#
_symmetry.space_group_name_H-M   'P 1'
#
loop_
_entity.id
_entity.type
_entity.pdbx_description
1 polymer ?
#
loop_
_entity_poly.entity_id
_entity_poly.type
_entity_poly.pdbx_seq_one_letter_code
_entity_poly.pdbx_strand_id
1 'polypeptide(L)'
;MAAKGISTIGAASRSLSSSLMAAAKEPDVENLRLIEELTSNVDAVQERVLAEILGRNADAEYLDKCGLDASDTDRATFRAKVPVASYDDLKPYVKRIANGDRSPILSTHPIIEFFTSSGTSAGERKLMPIVTDEMARREVLSSLATSVLNV
;
A
#
# COMPACT_ATOMS: atom_id res chain seq x y z
N MET A 1 16.49 8.23 -16.62
CA MET A 1 15.12 7.86 -17.07
C MET A 1 14.14 8.67 -16.25
N ALA A 2 13.30 9.46 -16.91
CA ALA A 2 12.54 10.55 -16.31
C ALA A 2 11.43 10.07 -15.37
N ALA A 3 11.31 10.71 -14.20
CA ALA A 3 10.16 10.62 -13.32
C ALA A 3 8.94 11.24 -14.04
N LYS A 4 7.91 10.43 -14.27
CA LYS A 4 6.64 10.90 -14.85
C LYS A 4 5.90 11.69 -13.77
N GLY A 5 5.61 12.96 -14.07
CA GLY A 5 4.97 13.90 -13.16
C GLY A 5 3.59 13.45 -12.69
N ILE A 6 3.34 13.68 -11.40
CA ILE A 6 2.02 13.51 -10.79
C ILE A 6 1.17 14.70 -11.20
N SER A 7 0.06 14.42 -11.90
CA SER A 7 -0.93 15.42 -12.31
C SER A 7 -1.71 15.88 -11.09
N THR A 8 -1.54 17.14 -10.69
CA THR A 8 -2.28 17.80 -9.60
C THR A 8 -3.79 17.85 -9.89
N ILE A 9 -4.58 17.21 -9.03
CA ILE A 9 -6.04 17.34 -8.98
C ILE A 9 -6.36 18.37 -7.89
N GLY A 10 -7.10 19.42 -8.26
CA GLY A 10 -7.40 20.55 -7.38
C GLY A 10 -8.40 20.19 -6.28
N ALA A 11 -7.98 20.36 -5.03
CA ALA A 11 -8.85 20.54 -3.88
C ALA A 11 -8.20 21.54 -2.90
N ALA A 12 -9.01 22.20 -2.07
CA ALA A 12 -8.63 23.32 -1.22
C ALA A 12 -7.47 22.95 -0.26
N SER A 13 -6.25 23.38 -0.60
CA SER A 13 -5.07 23.30 0.25
C SER A 13 -5.26 24.19 1.47
N ARG A 14 -5.18 23.63 2.68
CA ARG A 14 -4.87 24.44 3.86
C ARG A 14 -3.39 24.77 3.77
N SER A 15 -3.07 26.07 3.79
CA SER A 15 -1.68 26.51 3.81
C SER A 15 -1.01 26.03 5.10
N LEU A 16 0.13 25.34 4.98
CA LEU A 16 1.03 25.12 6.11
C LEU A 16 1.41 26.50 6.70
N SER A 17 1.54 26.59 8.03
CA SER A 17 1.84 27.87 8.66
C SER A 17 3.24 28.35 8.24
N SER A 18 3.37 29.65 7.99
CA SER A 18 4.65 30.26 7.59
C SER A 18 5.74 30.07 8.65
N SER A 19 5.38 29.94 9.93
CA SER A 19 6.29 29.67 11.03
C SER A 19 6.86 28.25 11.01
N LEU A 20 6.07 27.23 10.66
CA LEU A 20 6.54 25.84 10.52
C LEU A 20 7.51 25.70 9.35
N MET A 21 7.21 26.35 8.23
CA MET A 21 8.06 26.31 7.03
C MET A 21 9.40 27.04 7.22
N ALA A 22 9.44 28.08 8.05
CA ALA A 22 10.67 28.84 8.33
C ALA A 22 11.65 28.09 9.24
N ALA A 23 11.17 27.13 10.05
CA ALA A 23 12.00 26.36 10.98
C ALA A 23 12.48 25.01 10.39
N ALA A 24 11.80 24.49 9.37
CA ALA A 24 12.04 23.19 8.77
C ALA A 24 13.12 23.20 7.67
N LYS A 25 13.85 22.09 7.51
CA LYS A 25 14.75 21.89 6.35
C LYS A 25 13.93 21.62 5.09
N GLU A 26 14.48 21.89 3.90
CA GLU A 26 13.83 21.63 2.61
C GLU A 26 13.17 20.24 2.47
N PRO A 27 13.81 19.10 2.82
CA PRO A 27 13.15 17.80 2.74
C PRO A 27 11.99 17.63 3.74
N ASP A 28 12.07 18.29 4.90
CA ASP A 28 10.99 18.26 5.89
C ASP A 28 9.79 19.06 5.39
N VAL A 29 10.02 20.21 4.75
CA VAL A 29 8.97 21.01 4.10
C VAL A 29 8.23 20.20 3.03
N GLU A 30 8.95 19.49 2.18
CA GLU A 30 8.34 18.69 1.11
C GLU A 30 7.53 17.51 1.67
N ASN A 31 8.06 16.83 2.69
CA ASN A 31 7.34 15.76 3.39
C ASN A 31 6.05 16.26 4.08
N LEU A 32 6.09 17.44 4.71
CA LEU A 32 4.91 18.04 5.32
C LEU A 32 3.86 18.44 4.27
N ARG A 33 4.29 18.94 3.10
CA ARG A 33 3.39 19.20 1.97
C ARG A 33 2.75 17.92 1.45
N LEU A 34 3.52 16.85 1.33
CA LEU A 34 3.00 15.55 0.91
C LEU A 34 1.95 15.03 1.92
N ILE A 35 2.18 15.19 3.22
CA ILE A 35 1.18 14.83 4.24
C ILE A 35 -0.12 15.63 4.04
N GLU A 36 -0.03 16.95 3.87
CA GLU A 36 -1.21 17.80 3.63
C GLU A 36 -1.95 17.41 2.35
N GLU A 37 -1.24 17.14 1.26
CA GLU A 37 -1.83 16.72 -0.01
C GLU A 37 -2.59 15.39 0.13
N LEU A 38 -1.95 14.38 0.74
CA LEU A 38 -2.53 13.05 0.92
C LEU A 38 -3.72 13.07 1.88
N THR A 39 -3.66 13.90 2.93
CA THR A 39 -4.72 13.98 3.95
C THR A 39 -5.86 14.92 3.57
N SER A 40 -5.66 15.82 2.61
CA SER A 40 -6.73 16.65 2.02
C SER A 40 -7.58 15.89 0.99
N ASN A 41 -7.02 14.85 0.36
CA ASN A 41 -7.62 14.12 -0.76
C ASN A 41 -7.82 12.62 -0.47
N VAL A 42 -8.11 12.26 0.78
CA VAL A 42 -8.10 10.86 1.25
C VAL A 42 -8.93 9.93 0.38
N ASP A 43 -10.16 10.32 0.02
CA ASP A 43 -11.05 9.46 -0.74
C ASP A 43 -10.49 9.14 -2.13
N ALA A 44 -10.09 10.17 -2.88
CA ALA A 44 -9.48 10.01 -4.20
C ALA A 44 -8.16 9.24 -4.14
N VAL A 45 -7.33 9.48 -3.13
CA VAL A 45 -6.09 8.73 -2.90
C VAL A 45 -6.38 7.26 -2.64
N GLN A 46 -7.36 6.94 -1.79
CA GLN A 46 -7.74 5.55 -1.49
C GLN A 46 -8.35 4.84 -2.70
N GLU A 47 -9.16 5.52 -3.52
CA GLU A 47 -9.66 4.95 -4.78
C GLU A 47 -8.54 4.61 -5.75
N ARG A 48 -7.59 5.54 -5.93
CA ARG A 48 -6.42 5.31 -6.78
C ARG A 48 -5.55 4.15 -6.27
N VAL A 49 -5.27 4.10 -4.97
CA VAL A 49 -4.47 3.02 -4.36
C VAL A 49 -5.14 1.66 -4.57
N LEU A 50 -6.47 1.57 -4.37
CA LEU A 50 -7.20 0.33 -4.63
C LEU A 50 -7.12 -0.07 -6.10
N ALA A 51 -7.36 0.86 -7.03
CA ALA A 51 -7.28 0.58 -8.46
C ALA A 51 -5.87 0.12 -8.89
N GLU A 52 -4.81 0.72 -8.35
CA GLU A 52 -3.42 0.31 -8.59
C GLU A 52 -3.15 -1.11 -8.04
N ILE A 53 -3.65 -1.44 -6.84
CA ILE A 53 -3.52 -2.79 -6.26
C ILE A 53 -4.25 -3.82 -7.11
N LEU A 54 -5.49 -3.55 -7.51
CA LEU A 54 -6.30 -4.49 -8.30
C LEU A 54 -5.75 -4.65 -9.71
N GLY A 55 -5.46 -3.55 -10.41
CA GLY A 55 -4.91 -3.60 -11.77
C GLY A 55 -3.56 -4.30 -11.82
N ARG A 56 -2.71 -4.11 -10.80
CA ARG A 56 -1.42 -4.83 -10.71
C ARG A 56 -1.62 -6.32 -10.47
N ASN A 57 -2.59 -6.70 -9.66
CA ASN A 57 -2.76 -8.08 -9.20
C ASN A 57 -3.90 -8.82 -9.91
N ALA A 58 -4.37 -8.32 -11.04
CA ALA A 58 -5.48 -8.89 -11.81
C ALA A 58 -5.34 -10.40 -12.06
N ASP A 59 -4.13 -10.86 -12.35
CA ASP A 59 -3.85 -12.28 -12.63
C ASP A 59 -3.48 -13.10 -11.38
N ALA A 60 -3.67 -12.55 -10.17
CA ALA A 60 -3.38 -13.26 -8.94
C ALA A 60 -4.49 -14.29 -8.63
N GLU A 61 -4.10 -15.53 -8.31
CA GLU A 61 -5.01 -16.64 -8.01
C GLU A 61 -6.07 -16.27 -6.97
N TYR A 62 -5.72 -15.48 -5.97
CA TYR A 62 -6.66 -15.07 -4.93
C TYR A 62 -7.78 -14.16 -5.43
N LEU A 63 -7.48 -13.19 -6.30
CA LEU A 63 -8.50 -12.28 -6.86
C LEU A 63 -9.39 -13.01 -7.88
N ASP A 64 -8.80 -13.87 -8.70
CA ASP A 64 -9.53 -14.76 -9.60
C ASP A 64 -10.53 -15.65 -8.83
N LYS A 65 -10.09 -16.24 -7.70
CA LYS A 65 -10.98 -17.01 -6.80
C LYS A 65 -12.08 -16.19 -6.13
N CYS A 66 -11.90 -14.88 -5.99
CA CYS A 66 -12.95 -13.97 -5.55
C CYS A 66 -13.92 -13.60 -6.68
N GLY A 67 -13.65 -14.05 -7.92
CA GLY A 67 -14.44 -13.76 -9.10
C GLY A 67 -14.24 -12.36 -9.66
N LEU A 68 -13.12 -11.70 -9.34
CA LEU A 68 -12.75 -10.42 -9.94
C LEU A 68 -12.16 -10.63 -11.33
N ASP A 69 -12.71 -9.92 -12.32
CA ASP A 69 -12.13 -9.87 -13.65
C ASP A 69 -10.99 -8.85 -13.70
N ALA A 70 -10.08 -8.97 -14.67
CA ALA A 70 -8.93 -8.06 -14.78
C ALA A 70 -9.30 -6.58 -14.98
N SER A 71 -10.52 -6.31 -15.47
CA SER A 71 -11.07 -4.95 -15.63
C SER A 71 -11.68 -4.38 -14.34
N ASP A 72 -11.91 -5.20 -13.32
CA ASP A 72 -12.63 -4.82 -12.11
C ASP A 72 -11.70 -4.11 -11.12
N THR A 73 -11.40 -2.84 -11.39
CA THR A 73 -10.53 -2.02 -10.53
C THR A 73 -11.27 -1.04 -9.64
N ASP A 74 -12.60 -1.03 -9.66
CA ASP A 74 -13.42 -0.09 -8.91
C ASP A 74 -13.79 -0.60 -7.50
N ARG A 75 -14.03 0.37 -6.61
CA ARG A 75 -14.34 0.12 -5.19
C ARG A 75 -15.63 -0.68 -4.99
N ALA A 76 -16.66 -0.46 -5.81
CA ALA A 76 -17.96 -1.09 -5.61
C ALA A 76 -17.90 -2.59 -5.93
N THR A 77 -17.26 -2.93 -7.05
CA THR A 77 -17.06 -4.32 -7.47
C THR A 77 -16.15 -5.08 -6.50
N PHE A 78 -15.03 -4.47 -6.09
CA PHE A 78 -14.15 -5.04 -5.07
C PHE A 78 -14.90 -5.37 -3.77
N ARG A 79 -15.69 -4.42 -3.26
CA ARG A 79 -16.47 -4.60 -2.02
C ARG A 79 -17.52 -5.71 -2.13
N ALA A 80 -18.11 -5.90 -3.30
CA ALA A 80 -19.14 -6.91 -3.53
C ALA A 80 -18.55 -8.33 -3.65
N LYS A 81 -17.34 -8.45 -4.23
CA LYS A 81 -16.74 -9.74 -4.60
C LYS A 81 -15.70 -10.26 -3.61
N VAL A 82 -14.90 -9.37 -3.01
CA VAL A 82 -13.78 -9.78 -2.15
C VAL A 82 -14.22 -9.86 -0.68
N PRO A 83 -14.18 -11.04 -0.05
CA PRO A 83 -14.59 -11.19 1.34
C PRO A 83 -13.56 -10.59 2.30
N VAL A 84 -14.03 -10.15 3.46
CA VAL A 84 -13.14 -9.83 4.58
C VAL A 84 -12.55 -11.14 5.10
N ALA A 85 -11.23 -11.28 5.00
CA ALA A 85 -10.50 -12.49 5.35
C ALA A 85 -9.67 -12.33 6.64
N SER A 86 -9.55 -13.42 7.40
CA SER A 86 -8.60 -13.57 8.50
C SER A 86 -7.28 -14.15 8.00
N TYR A 87 -6.26 -14.20 8.88
CA TYR A 87 -5.00 -14.87 8.54
C TYR A 87 -5.19 -16.36 8.24
N ASP A 88 -6.12 -17.03 8.93
CA ASP A 88 -6.32 -18.47 8.76
C ASP A 88 -6.92 -18.81 7.39
N ASP A 89 -7.75 -17.92 6.84
CA ASP A 89 -8.26 -18.02 5.47
C ASP A 89 -7.14 -17.87 4.42
N LEU A 90 -6.13 -17.04 4.72
CA LEU A 90 -4.99 -16.77 3.83
C LEU A 90 -3.82 -17.74 4.02
N LYS A 91 -3.76 -18.44 5.16
CA LYS A 91 -2.66 -19.34 5.56
C LYS A 91 -2.31 -20.40 4.51
N PRO A 92 -3.26 -21.02 3.77
CA PRO A 92 -2.93 -21.98 2.71
C PRO A 92 -2.09 -21.37 1.58
N TYR A 93 -2.42 -20.15 1.16
CA TYR A 93 -1.68 -19.41 0.13
C TYR A 93 -0.28 -19.06 0.62
N VAL A 94 -0.18 -18.52 1.84
CA VAL A 94 1.09 -18.17 2.49
C VAL A 94 2.01 -19.39 2.59
N LYS A 95 1.49 -20.55 3.00
CA LYS A 95 2.26 -21.80 3.09
C LYS A 95 2.79 -22.26 1.74
N ARG A 96 2.00 -22.16 0.67
CA ARG A 96 2.47 -22.50 -0.69
C ARG A 96 3.64 -21.63 -1.11
N ILE A 97 3.55 -20.31 -0.91
CA ILE A 97 4.62 -19.36 -1.23
C ILE A 97 5.88 -19.69 -0.40
N ALA A 98 5.72 -19.94 0.90
CA ALA A 98 6.82 -20.30 1.80
C ALA A 98 7.50 -21.62 1.40
N ASN A 99 6.73 -22.58 0.88
CA ASN A 99 7.24 -23.86 0.38
C ASN A 99 7.86 -23.78 -1.02
N GLY A 100 7.94 -22.60 -1.63
CA GLY A 100 8.65 -22.39 -2.89
C GLY A 100 7.75 -22.16 -4.11
N ASP A 101 6.43 -22.11 -3.95
CA ASP A 101 5.55 -21.73 -5.06
C ASP A 101 5.84 -20.26 -5.45
N ARG A 102 6.05 -20.02 -6.75
CA ARG A 102 6.36 -18.70 -7.33
C ARG A 102 5.31 -18.26 -8.34
N SER A 103 4.23 -19.02 -8.50
CA SER A 103 3.06 -18.58 -9.26
C SER A 103 2.44 -17.33 -8.62
N PRO A 104 1.70 -16.50 -9.39
CA PRO A 104 1.08 -15.29 -8.87
C PRO A 104 -0.11 -15.65 -7.96
N ILE A 105 0.17 -16.00 -6.70
CA ILE A 105 -0.88 -16.46 -5.78
C ILE A 105 -1.62 -15.27 -5.16
N LEU A 106 -0.89 -14.43 -4.43
CA LEU A 106 -1.41 -13.23 -3.75
C LEU A 106 -1.01 -11.94 -4.45
N SER A 107 0.03 -12.00 -5.28
CA SER A 107 0.50 -10.86 -6.07
C SER A 107 1.16 -11.37 -7.36
N THR A 108 1.08 -10.56 -8.41
CA THR A 108 1.86 -10.74 -9.64
C THR A 108 3.32 -10.36 -9.46
N HIS A 109 3.64 -9.58 -8.42
CA HIS A 109 5.01 -9.25 -8.07
C HIS A 109 5.59 -10.37 -7.20
N PRO A 110 6.85 -10.76 -7.42
CA PRO A 110 7.48 -11.81 -6.62
C PRO A 110 7.49 -11.44 -5.13
N ILE A 111 7.07 -12.39 -4.30
CA ILE A 111 7.28 -12.31 -2.85
C ILE A 111 8.76 -12.59 -2.57
N ILE A 112 9.46 -11.60 -2.02
CA ILE A 112 10.91 -11.65 -1.76
C ILE A 112 11.25 -12.08 -0.34
N GLU A 113 10.38 -11.82 0.62
CA GLU A 113 10.57 -12.16 2.02
C GLU A 113 9.24 -12.27 2.77
N PHE A 114 9.31 -12.73 4.03
CA PHE A 114 8.18 -12.72 4.95
C PHE A 114 8.52 -11.93 6.21
N PHE A 115 7.70 -10.95 6.57
CA PHE A 115 7.73 -10.40 7.92
C PHE A 115 6.99 -11.31 8.89
N THR A 116 7.63 -11.59 10.02
CA THR A 116 6.97 -12.31 11.12
C THR A 116 6.26 -11.32 12.03
N SER A 117 4.94 -11.42 12.10
CA SER A 117 4.15 -10.65 13.07
C SER A 117 4.38 -11.14 14.50
N SER A 118 4.17 -10.27 15.50
CA SER A 118 4.15 -10.65 16.92
C SER A 118 2.93 -11.52 17.29
N GLY A 119 1.84 -11.40 16.53
CA GLY A 119 0.65 -12.25 16.66
C GLY A 119 0.87 -13.65 16.07
N THR A 120 0.19 -14.64 16.65
CA THR A 120 0.31 -16.05 16.29
C THR A 120 -1.00 -16.64 15.75
N SER A 121 -0.89 -17.76 15.02
CA SER A 121 -1.99 -18.63 14.60
C SER A 121 -1.56 -20.08 14.86
N ALA A 122 -2.31 -20.78 15.71
CA ALA A 122 -1.97 -22.15 16.17
C ALA A 122 -0.55 -22.26 16.77
N GLY A 123 -0.11 -21.27 17.53
CA GLY A 123 1.20 -21.27 18.21
C GLY A 123 2.37 -20.79 17.35
N GLU A 124 2.20 -20.64 16.04
CA GLU A 124 3.24 -20.15 15.12
C GLU A 124 3.04 -18.68 14.79
N ARG A 125 4.15 -17.94 14.58
CA ARG A 125 4.10 -16.54 14.14
C ARG A 125 3.49 -16.44 12.75
N LYS A 126 2.67 -15.42 12.54
CA LYS A 126 2.07 -15.12 11.24
C LYS A 126 3.14 -14.61 10.28
N LEU A 127 3.19 -15.19 9.08
CA LEU A 127 4.08 -14.79 7.99
C LEU A 127 3.35 -13.84 7.05
N MET A 128 3.84 -12.63 6.92
CA MET A 128 3.27 -11.60 6.04
C MET A 128 4.15 -11.47 4.80
N PRO A 129 3.66 -11.83 3.60
CA PRO A 129 4.45 -11.79 2.38
C PRO A 129 4.76 -10.36 1.96
N ILE A 130 5.98 -10.13 1.45
CA ILE A 130 6.46 -8.80 1.05
C ILE A 130 6.97 -8.81 -0.38
N VAL A 131 6.55 -7.80 -1.13
CA VAL A 131 6.99 -7.49 -2.48
C VAL A 131 8.06 -6.40 -2.44
N THR A 132 8.88 -6.32 -3.48
CA THR A 132 10.06 -5.43 -3.50
C THR A 132 9.74 -3.94 -3.32
N ASP A 133 8.63 -3.45 -3.87
CA ASP A 133 8.29 -2.03 -3.80
C ASP A 133 7.76 -1.58 -2.43
N GLU A 134 7.42 -2.52 -1.56
CA GLU A 134 6.99 -2.25 -0.19
C GLU A 134 8.11 -1.62 0.66
N MET A 135 9.38 -1.97 0.39
CA MET A 135 10.52 -1.39 1.11
C MET A 135 10.64 0.12 0.87
N ALA A 136 10.54 0.55 -0.39
CA ALA A 136 10.60 1.97 -0.74
C ALA A 136 9.43 2.77 -0.13
N ARG A 137 8.23 2.17 -0.07
CA ARG A 137 7.07 2.80 0.59
C ARG A 137 7.29 3.00 2.09
N ARG A 138 7.95 2.05 2.76
CA ARG A 138 8.30 2.17 4.18
C ARG A 138 9.34 3.23 4.45
N GLU A 139 10.33 3.38 3.57
CA GLU A 139 11.32 4.45 3.66
C GLU A 139 10.66 5.83 3.60
N VAL A 140 9.71 6.02 2.67
CA VAL A 140 8.90 7.25 2.59
C VAL A 140 8.09 7.45 3.87
N LEU A 141 7.40 6.43 4.36
CA LEU A 141 6.63 6.55 5.61
C LEU A 141 7.52 6.95 6.80
N SER A 142 8.72 6.35 6.91
CA SER A 142 9.69 6.70 7.95
C SER A 142 10.18 8.14 7.80
N SER A 143 10.47 8.61 6.58
CA SER A 143 10.88 10.00 6.37
C SER A 143 9.79 11.00 6.72
N LEU A 144 8.53 10.68 6.39
CA LEU A 144 7.37 11.50 6.79
C LEU A 144 7.27 11.64 8.32
N ALA A 145 7.41 10.53 9.05
CA ALA A 145 7.36 10.55 10.51
C ALA A 145 8.51 11.37 11.12
N THR A 146 9.73 11.22 10.59
CA THR A 146 10.89 12.04 11.02
C THR A 146 10.65 13.53 10.78
N SER A 147 10.09 13.91 9.63
CA SER A 147 9.83 15.32 9.33
C SER A 147 8.80 15.96 10.25
N VAL A 148 7.81 15.20 10.73
CA VAL A 148 6.86 15.67 11.76
C VAL A 148 7.55 15.89 13.11
N LEU A 149 8.55 15.07 13.46
CA LEU A 149 9.30 15.21 14.71
C LEU A 149 10.34 16.34 14.68
N ASN A 150 10.73 16.79 13.49
CA ASN A 150 11.75 17.83 13.29
C ASN A 150 11.20 19.26 13.37
N VAL A 151 9.87 19.44 13.44
CA VAL A 151 9.18 20.73 13.50
C VAL A 151 8.49 20.96 14.84
#